data_AF-A0A3B9SNQ3-F1
#
_entry.id   AF-A0A3B9SNQ3-F1
#
_cell.length_a   1.000
_cell.length_b   1.000
_cell.length_c   1.000
_cell.angle_alpha   90.00
_cell.angle_beta   90.00
_cell.angle_gamma   90.00
#
_symmetry.space_group_name_H-M   'P 1'
#
loop_
_entity.id
_entity.type
_entity.pdbx_description
1 polymer ?
#
loop_
_entity_poly.entity_id
_entity_poly.type
_entity_poly.pdbx_seq_one_letter_code
_entity_poly.pdbx_strand_id
1 'polypeptide(L)'
;MRGVRMDLRLVHDGRQWIASNDSIVAGGTSLEELEENVKKAVAATGRFAVGTKVTVRMRFDYDTFPNAAWYRQYMPYYFDHLLSFEVGS
;
A
#
# COMPACT_ATOMS: atom_id res chain seq x y z
N MET A 1 6.57 -5.53 -21.71
CA MET A 1 7.26 -5.56 -20.40
C MET A 1 6.26 -6.02 -19.34
N ARG A 2 6.53 -7.15 -18.65
CA ARG A 2 5.69 -7.58 -17.52
C ARG A 2 6.10 -6.76 -16.30
N GLY A 3 5.21 -5.90 -15.80
CA GLY A 3 5.43 -5.20 -14.52
C GLY A 3 5.41 -6.17 -13.34
N VAL A 4 5.95 -5.74 -12.21
CA VAL A 4 5.94 -6.52 -10.95
C VAL A 4 4.75 -6.09 -10.10
N ARG A 5 4.16 -7.04 -9.36
CA ARG A 5 3.11 -6.78 -8.38
C ARG A 5 3.61 -7.04 -6.97
N MET A 6 3.23 -6.18 -6.04
CA MET A 6 3.50 -6.32 -4.62
C MET A 6 2.22 -6.04 -3.83
N ASP A 7 1.91 -6.89 -2.86
CA ASP A 7 0.81 -6.67 -1.92
C ASP A 7 1.36 -6.14 -0.58
N LEU A 8 0.69 -5.13 -0.04
CA LEU A 8 0.90 -4.61 1.31
C LEU A 8 -0.40 -4.73 2.10
N ARG A 9 -0.29 -4.97 3.39
CA ARG A 9 -1.37 -4.74 4.37
C ARG A 9 -1.46 -3.25 4.64
N LEU A 10 -2.66 -2.68 4.59
CA LEU A 10 -2.93 -1.27 4.88
C LEU A 10 -3.79 -1.15 6.13
N VAL A 11 -3.36 -0.32 7.08
CA VAL A 11 -4.11 0.02 8.29
C VAL A 11 -4.08 1.53 8.50
N HIS A 12 -4.99 2.03 9.35
CA HIS A 12 -4.91 3.38 9.91
C HIS A 12 -4.94 3.29 11.43
N ASP A 13 -3.95 3.85 12.10
CA ASP A 13 -3.79 3.74 13.57
C ASP A 13 -4.53 4.84 14.36
N GLY A 14 -5.27 5.70 13.65
CA GLY A 14 -5.94 6.88 14.21
C GLY A 14 -5.12 8.16 14.10
N ARG A 15 -3.86 8.08 13.65
CA ARG A 15 -2.98 9.22 13.38
C ARG A 15 -2.43 9.23 11.96
N GLN A 16 -2.16 8.06 11.39
CA GLN A 16 -1.57 7.91 10.06
C GLN A 16 -1.98 6.59 9.42
N TRP A 17 -1.84 6.55 8.10
CA TRP A 17 -1.86 5.32 7.32
C TRP A 17 -0.54 4.58 7.46
N ILE A 18 -0.60 3.25 7.47
CA ILE A 18 0.57 2.38 7.51
C ILE A 18 0.37 1.26 6.49
N ALA A 19 1.32 1.13 5.57
CA ALA A 19 1.37 0.06 4.58
C ALA A 19 2.60 -0.84 4.84
N SER A 20 2.40 -2.15 4.94
CA SER A 20 3.47 -3.08 5.35
C SER A 20 3.36 -4.47 4.76
N ASN A 21 4.49 -5.12 4.53
CA ASN A 21 4.64 -6.57 4.38
C ASN A 21 5.99 -7.02 4.96
N ASP A 22 6.42 -8.24 4.68
CA ASP A 22 7.70 -8.78 5.19
C ASP A 22 8.95 -8.06 4.64
N SER A 23 8.81 -7.27 3.58
CA SER A 23 9.94 -6.60 2.91
C SER A 23 10.02 -5.11 3.24
N ILE A 24 8.89 -4.42 3.41
CA ILE A 24 8.86 -2.97 3.64
C ILE A 24 7.78 -2.56 4.64
N VAL A 25 8.01 -1.39 5.26
CA VAL A 25 7.05 -0.62 6.04
C VAL A 25 7.11 0.83 5.56
N ALA A 26 5.95 1.45 5.37
CA ALA A 26 5.82 2.87 5.05
C ALA A 26 4.60 3.45 5.77
N GLY A 27 4.67 4.71 6.17
CA GLY A 27 3.56 5.42 6.80
C GLY A 27 3.38 6.82 6.22
N GLY A 28 2.22 7.42 6.42
CA GLY A 28 1.92 8.78 6.01
C GLY A 28 0.63 9.30 6.64
N THR A 29 0.62 10.57 7.04
CA THR A 29 -0.55 11.23 7.63
C THR A 29 -1.66 11.47 6.61
N SER A 30 -1.33 11.47 5.32
CA SER A 30 -2.25 11.42 4.19
C SER A 30 -1.95 10.22 3.27
N LEU A 31 -2.90 9.87 2.40
CA LEU A 31 -2.67 8.83 1.38
C LEU A 31 -1.57 9.24 0.38
N GLU A 32 -1.50 10.52 0.02
CA GLU A 32 -0.45 11.04 -0.85
C GLU A 32 0.94 10.91 -0.20
N GLU A 33 1.05 11.28 1.09
CA GLU A 33 2.29 11.10 1.84
C GLU A 33 2.67 9.61 1.95
N LEU A 34 1.69 8.75 2.18
CA LEU A 34 1.88 7.29 2.21
C LEU A 34 2.40 6.78 0.86
N GLU A 35 1.82 7.19 -0.26
CA GLU A 35 2.25 6.77 -1.60
C GLU A 35 3.71 7.14 -1.86
N GLU A 36 4.10 8.37 -1.55
CA GLU A 36 5.49 8.83 -1.70
C GLU A 36 6.45 8.03 -0.82
N ASN A 37 6.05 7.73 0.41
CA ASN A 37 6.87 6.94 1.32
C ASN A 37 6.92 5.46 0.90
N VAL A 38 5.87 4.91 0.29
CA VAL A 38 5.89 3.56 -0.33
C VAL A 38 6.86 3.53 -1.50
N LYS A 39 6.86 4.53 -2.38
CA LYS A 39 7.83 4.61 -3.50
C LYS A 39 9.26 4.61 -2.99
N LYS A 40 9.56 5.43 -1.97
CA LYS A 40 10.88 5.50 -1.32
C LYS A 40 11.26 4.17 -0.68
N ALA A 41 10.36 3.53 0.05
CA ALA A 41 10.60 2.25 0.70
C ALA A 41 10.88 1.14 -0.33
N VAL A 42 10.12 1.10 -1.44
CA VAL A 42 10.35 0.16 -2.55
C VAL A 42 11.72 0.40 -3.18
N ALA A 43 12.09 1.65 -3.49
CA ALA A 43 13.40 1.98 -4.05
C ALA A 43 14.54 1.58 -3.11
N ALA A 44 14.39 1.82 -1.80
CA ALA A 44 15.38 1.49 -0.79
C ALA A 44 15.66 -0.03 -0.67
N THR A 45 14.73 -0.89 -1.10
CA THR A 45 14.99 -2.34 -1.13
C THR A 45 16.08 -2.75 -2.13
N GLY A 46 16.36 -1.92 -3.14
CA GLY A 46 17.26 -2.27 -4.24
C GLY A 46 16.82 -3.47 -5.09
N ARG A 47 15.59 -3.98 -4.88
CA ARG A 47 15.11 -5.22 -5.48
C ARG A 47 14.78 -5.10 -6.97
N PHE A 48 14.45 -3.89 -7.42
CA PHE A 48 13.96 -3.63 -8.78
C PHE A 48 14.91 -2.68 -9.51
N ALA A 49 15.23 -3.02 -10.76
CA ALA A 49 16.05 -2.18 -11.61
C ALA A 49 15.31 -0.88 -11.98
N VAL A 50 16.06 0.19 -12.23
CA VAL A 50 15.52 1.44 -12.80
C VAL A 50 14.75 1.14 -14.07
N GLY A 51 13.60 1.80 -14.26
CA GLY A 51 12.68 1.53 -15.38
C GLY A 51 11.70 0.37 -15.13
N THR A 52 11.79 -0.34 -13.99
CA THR A 52 10.82 -1.39 -13.66
C THR A 52 9.49 -0.76 -13.27
N LYS A 53 8.41 -1.12 -13.98
CA LYS A 53 7.04 -0.80 -13.56
C LYS A 53 6.62 -1.67 -12.38
N VAL A 54 6.35 -1.04 -11.24
CA VAL A 54 5.87 -1.69 -10.01
C VAL A 54 4.43 -1.27 -9.76
N THR A 55 3.56 -2.24 -9.51
CA THR A 55 2.19 -2.03 -9.04
C THR A 55 2.08 -2.55 -7.62
N VAL A 56 1.80 -1.66 -6.68
CA VAL A 56 1.56 -1.97 -5.28
C VAL A 56 0.06 -1.97 -5.02
N ARG A 57 -0.45 -3.08 -4.49
CA ARG A 57 -1.82 -3.17 -3.97
C ARG A 57 -1.75 -3.12 -2.45
N MET A 58 -2.22 -2.03 -1.88
CA MET A 58 -2.37 -1.85 -0.44
C MET A 58 -3.76 -2.33 -0.04
N ARG A 59 -3.84 -3.57 0.49
CA ARG A 59 -5.09 -4.19 0.92
C ARG A 59 -5.43 -3.74 2.32
N PHE A 60 -6.57 -3.06 2.46
CA PHE A 60 -7.00 -2.60 3.76
C PHE A 60 -7.30 -3.78 4.68
N ASP A 61 -6.77 -3.73 5.90
CA ASP A 61 -7.04 -4.74 6.92
C ASP A 61 -8.32 -4.40 7.68
N TYR A 62 -9.38 -5.07 7.28
CA TYR A 62 -10.71 -4.92 7.85
C TYR A 62 -10.83 -5.42 9.30
N ASP A 63 -9.90 -6.23 9.81
CA ASP A 63 -9.89 -6.63 11.22
C ASP A 63 -9.55 -5.45 12.14
N THR A 64 -8.97 -4.37 11.59
CA THR A 64 -8.67 -3.15 12.35
C THR A 64 -9.85 -2.17 12.45
N PHE A 65 -10.97 -2.44 11.77
CA PHE A 65 -12.13 -1.56 11.79
C PHE A 65 -13.14 -1.95 12.87
N PRO A 66 -13.48 -1.06 13.82
CA PRO A 66 -14.45 -1.38 14.86
C PRO A 66 -15.85 -1.56 14.27
N ASN A 67 -16.52 -2.63 14.69
CA ASN A 67 -17.94 -2.92 14.43
C ASN A 67 -18.30 -3.10 12.94
N ALA A 68 -17.50 -3.85 12.17
CA ALA A 68 -17.73 -4.15 10.74
C ALA A 68 -19.04 -4.87 10.38
N ALA A 69 -19.83 -5.33 11.36
CA ALA A 69 -21.01 -6.16 11.12
C ALA A 69 -22.10 -5.45 10.29
N TRP A 70 -22.25 -4.13 10.39
CA TRP A 70 -23.34 -3.39 9.74
C TRP A 70 -23.08 -2.99 8.28
N TYR A 71 -21.82 -3.02 7.81
CA TYR A 71 -21.46 -2.65 6.43
C TYR A 71 -20.71 -3.74 5.67
N ARG A 72 -20.51 -4.94 6.24
CA ARG A 72 -19.91 -6.12 5.59
C ARG A 72 -20.47 -6.43 4.20
N GLN A 73 -21.76 -6.20 3.98
CA GLN A 73 -22.40 -6.40 2.67
C GLN A 73 -21.90 -5.45 1.56
N TYR A 74 -21.22 -4.36 1.94
CA TYR A 74 -20.64 -3.36 1.04
C TYR A 74 -19.11 -3.41 1.03
N MET A 75 -18.43 -4.40 1.63
CA MET A 75 -17.01 -4.28 2.01
C MET A 75 -15.91 -4.97 1.18
N PRO A 76 -16.12 -5.76 0.11
CA PRO A 76 -15.02 -6.65 -0.26
C PRO A 76 -13.80 -5.94 -0.91
N TYR A 77 -13.92 -4.74 -1.51
CA TYR A 77 -12.83 -4.15 -2.30
C TYR A 77 -12.68 -2.61 -2.28
N TYR A 78 -13.48 -1.86 -1.53
CA TYR A 78 -13.52 -0.38 -1.68
C TYR A 78 -12.32 0.37 -1.10
N PHE A 79 -11.58 -0.24 -0.17
CA PHE A 79 -10.45 0.42 0.51
C PHE A 79 -9.09 -0.07 0.03
N ASP A 80 -9.05 -0.91 -1.00
CA ASP A 80 -7.79 -1.29 -1.61
C ASP A 80 -7.23 -0.10 -2.39
N HIS A 81 -6.01 0.31 -2.03
CA HIS A 81 -5.34 1.39 -2.73
C HIS A 81 -4.32 0.81 -3.72
N LEU A 82 -4.44 1.19 -4.99
CA LEU A 82 -3.57 0.73 -6.07
C LEU A 82 -2.64 1.85 -6.50
N LEU A 83 -1.35 1.63 -6.29
CA LEU A 83 -0.29 2.56 -6.67
C LEU A 83 0.55 1.92 -7.78
N SER A 84 0.71 2.60 -8.92
CA SER A 84 1.60 2.15 -10.01
C SER A 84 2.59 3.23 -10.38
N PHE A 85 3.87 2.87 -10.41
CA PHE A 85 4.97 3.79 -10.71
C PHE A 85 6.13 3.05 -11.37
N GLU A 86 7.09 3.82 -11.88
CA GLU A 86 8.35 3.31 -12.42
C GLU A 86 9.48 3.60 -11.44
N VAL A 87 10.37 2.63 -11.21
CA VAL A 87 11.49 2.83 -10.30
C VAL A 87 12.48 3.82 -10.92
N GLY A 88 12.75 4.92 -10.22
CA GLY A 88 13.69 5.96 -10.65
C GLY A 88 13.06 7.10 -11.46
N SER A 89 11.72 7.17 -11.57
CA SER A 89 10.99 8.31 -12.14
C SER A 89 10.91 9.50 -11.20
#